data_AF-A0A1I7W3I8-F1
#
_entry.id   AF-A0A1I7W3I8-F1
#
_cell.length_a   1.000
_cell.length_b   1.000
_cell.length_c   1.000
_cell.angle_alpha   90.00
_cell.angle_beta   90.00
_cell.angle_gamma   90.00
#
_symmetry.space_group_name_H-M   'P 1'
#
loop_
_entity.id
_entity.type
_entity.pdbx_description
1 polymer ?
#
loop_
_entity_poly.entity_id
_entity_poly.type
_entity_poly.pdbx_seq_one_letter_code
_entity_poly.pdbx_strand_id
1 'polypeptide(L)'
;EKLQNSIELLNNYKAGKVGLISDQQLWEAQKIKSAILHPDTGEKILPPFRMSGYVPFGWITVTGMLLPNPSWLSILFWQWLNQTHNALVNYSNRNATQDQSSSRYLNAYCAAVSSASIVAMGLTLLIKRTEQLNPIKRLIIQRFVPLPATSLASSLNVLCMRWNELQNGINVYDCNQNVIGISKIAAKKAVKDTTLTRAFLPIPLLMIPPCIMPFLERLFYG
;
A
#
# COMPACT_ATOMS: atom_id res chain seq x y z
N GLU A 1 11.49 -30.22 -1.57
CA GLU A 1 11.26 -31.12 -0.42
C GLU A 1 9.98 -30.82 0.37
N LYS A 2 9.96 -30.05 1.47
CA LYS A 2 8.75 -29.90 2.32
C LYS A 2 7.45 -29.55 1.58
N LEU A 3 7.52 -28.66 0.59
CA LEU A 3 6.37 -28.30 -0.26
C LEU A 3 5.88 -29.48 -1.11
N GLN A 4 6.79 -30.22 -1.75
CA GLN A 4 6.43 -31.37 -2.58
C GLN A 4 5.79 -32.47 -1.73
N ASN A 5 6.36 -32.76 -0.56
CA ASN A 5 5.80 -33.73 0.39
C ASN A 5 4.40 -33.29 0.86
N SER A 6 4.18 -31.99 1.07
CA SER A 6 2.86 -31.45 1.45
C SER A 6 1.84 -31.59 0.31
N ILE A 7 2.25 -31.35 -0.93
CA ILE A 7 1.40 -31.51 -2.12
C ILE A 7 1.04 -32.98 -2.32
N GLU A 8 2.02 -33.87 -2.22
CA GLU A 8 1.83 -35.31 -2.36
C GLU A 8 0.91 -35.87 -1.28
N LEU A 9 1.08 -35.46 -0.02
CA LEU A 9 0.21 -35.84 1.09
C LEU A 9 -1.26 -35.41 0.84
N LEU A 10 -1.47 -34.16 0.41
CA LEU A 10 -2.81 -33.66 0.10
C LEU A 10 -3.45 -34.36 -1.12
N ASN A 11 -2.64 -34.67 -2.15
CA ASN A 11 -3.13 -35.37 -3.34
C ASN A 11 -3.47 -36.83 -3.04
N ASN A 12 -2.64 -37.53 -2.26
CA ASN A 12 -2.89 -38.90 -1.85
C ASN A 12 -4.11 -38.99 -0.93
N TYR A 13 -4.30 -38.02 -0.03
CA TYR A 13 -5.50 -37.94 0.82
C TYR A 13 -6.76 -37.74 -0.03
N LYS A 14 -6.73 -36.81 -1.01
CA LYS A 14 -7.84 -36.62 -1.96
C LYS A 14 -8.13 -37.86 -2.82
N ALA A 15 -7.11 -38.63 -3.17
CA ALA A 15 -7.23 -39.86 -3.94
C ALA A 15 -7.65 -41.08 -3.10
N GLY A 16 -7.89 -40.91 -1.79
CA GLY A 16 -8.24 -42.00 -0.87
C GLY A 16 -7.11 -43.01 -0.64
N LYS A 17 -5.86 -42.65 -0.96
CA LYS A 17 -4.68 -43.54 -0.91
C LYS A 17 -3.96 -43.56 0.44
N VAL A 18 -4.45 -42.83 1.44
CA VAL A 18 -3.79 -42.71 2.75
C VAL A 18 -4.75 -43.10 3.87
N GLY A 19 -4.22 -43.80 4.88
CA GLY A 19 -4.96 -44.24 6.07
C GLY A 19 -5.22 -43.10 7.07
N LEU A 20 -5.30 -43.42 8.37
CA LEU A 20 -5.53 -42.46 9.47
C LEU A 20 -4.42 -41.39 9.53
N ILE A 21 -4.60 -40.29 8.81
CA ILE A 21 -3.84 -39.04 8.97
C ILE A 21 -4.61 -38.14 9.96
N SER A 22 -3.88 -37.47 10.85
CA SER A 22 -4.49 -36.47 11.74
C SER A 22 -4.88 -35.18 10.99
N ASP A 23 -6.00 -34.56 11.38
CA ASP A 23 -6.43 -33.27 10.83
C ASP A 23 -5.34 -32.19 10.93
N GLN A 24 -4.53 -32.25 11.99
CA GLN A 24 -3.40 -31.33 12.18
C GLN A 24 -2.36 -31.44 11.06
N GLN A 25 -2.00 -32.65 10.64
CA GLN A 25 -1.03 -32.87 9.56
C GLN A 25 -1.57 -32.41 8.19
N LEU A 26 -2.87 -32.63 7.93
CA LEU A 26 -3.53 -32.11 6.73
C LEU A 26 -3.55 -30.59 6.72
N TRP A 27 -3.84 -29.97 7.88
CA TRP A 27 -3.87 -28.52 8.02
C TRP A 27 -2.49 -27.90 7.83
N GLU A 28 -1.44 -28.51 8.38
CA GLU A 28 -0.05 -28.07 8.18
C GLU A 28 0.36 -28.16 6.71
N ALA A 29 0.06 -29.28 6.04
CA ALA A 29 0.35 -29.45 4.61
C ALA A 29 -0.42 -28.43 3.76
N GLN A 30 -1.69 -28.18 4.07
CA GLN A 30 -2.52 -27.17 3.41
C GLN A 30 -1.95 -25.77 3.63
N LYS A 31 -1.53 -25.44 4.85
CA LYS A 31 -0.90 -24.15 5.18
C LYS A 31 0.40 -23.95 4.39
N ILE A 32 1.26 -24.96 4.29
CA ILE A 32 2.50 -24.90 3.50
C ILE A 32 2.18 -24.70 2.02
N LYS A 33 1.20 -25.45 1.48
CA LYS A 33 0.77 -25.31 0.09
C LYS A 33 0.25 -23.90 -0.19
N SER A 34 -0.71 -23.42 0.61
CA SER A 34 -1.34 -22.11 0.45
C SER A 34 -0.40 -20.92 0.70
N ALA A 35 0.67 -21.12 1.48
CA ALA A 35 1.67 -20.08 1.71
C ALA A 35 2.68 -19.91 0.56
N ILE A 36 2.83 -20.92 -0.30
CA ILE A 36 3.89 -20.95 -1.32
C ILE A 36 3.33 -20.95 -2.75
N LEU A 37 2.20 -21.62 -2.97
CA LEU A 37 1.55 -21.69 -4.27
C LEU A 37 0.42 -20.68 -4.37
N HIS A 38 0.28 -20.09 -5.54
CA HIS A 38 -0.87 -19.28 -5.88
C HIS A 38 -2.14 -20.14 -5.82
N PRO A 39 -3.23 -19.67 -5.17
CA PRO A 39 -4.45 -20.45 -5.00
C PRO A 39 -5.10 -20.82 -6.35
N ASP A 40 -5.11 -19.88 -7.30
CA ASP A 40 -5.77 -20.07 -8.59
C ASP A 40 -4.88 -20.72 -9.66
N THR A 41 -3.63 -20.27 -9.83
CA THR A 41 -2.73 -20.76 -10.90
C THR A 41 -1.92 -21.99 -10.48
N GLY A 42 -1.79 -22.25 -9.18
CA GLY A 42 -0.91 -23.30 -8.66
C GLY A 42 0.58 -23.02 -8.82
N GLU A 43 0.97 -21.85 -9.33
CA GLU A 43 2.36 -21.47 -9.55
C GLU A 43 3.06 -21.06 -8.24
N LYS A 44 4.37 -21.26 -8.18
CA LYS A 44 5.17 -20.93 -7.00
C LYS A 44 5.42 -19.43 -6.91
N ILE A 45 4.95 -18.80 -5.83
CA ILE A 45 5.24 -17.40 -5.53
C ILE A 45 6.66 -17.30 -4.94
N LEU A 46 7.46 -16.36 -5.44
CA LEU A 46 8.80 -16.10 -4.93
C LEU A 46 8.76 -15.60 -3.48
N PRO A 47 9.70 -16.00 -2.61
CA PRO A 47 9.66 -15.68 -1.18
C PRO A 47 9.44 -14.19 -0.84
N PRO A 48 10.09 -13.22 -1.54
CA PRO A 48 9.85 -11.80 -1.27
C PRO A 48 8.43 -11.33 -1.57
N PHE A 49 7.72 -11.99 -2.48
CA PHE A 49 6.41 -11.55 -2.96
C PHE A 49 5.26 -12.33 -2.32
N ARG A 50 5.55 -13.25 -1.39
CA ARG A 50 4.52 -13.93 -0.60
C ARG A 50 3.94 -12.98 0.43
N MET A 51 2.68 -13.16 0.80
CA MET A 51 2.07 -12.40 1.90
C MET A 51 2.88 -12.55 3.21
N SER A 52 3.49 -13.71 3.47
CA SER A 52 4.39 -13.91 4.62
C SER A 52 5.73 -13.16 4.50
N GLY A 53 6.17 -12.84 3.27
CA GLY A 53 7.39 -12.08 2.99
C GLY A 53 7.17 -10.57 2.98
N TYR A 54 5.92 -10.11 2.92
CA TYR A 54 5.58 -8.68 2.83
C TYR A 54 6.24 -7.84 3.93
N VAL A 55 6.12 -8.27 5.18
CA VAL A 55 6.67 -7.53 6.32
C VAL A 55 8.20 -7.63 6.39
N PRO A 56 8.82 -8.83 6.33
CA PRO A 56 10.28 -8.94 6.41
C PRO A 56 11.03 -8.22 5.29
N PHE A 57 10.54 -8.31 4.05
CA PHE A 57 11.20 -7.69 2.89
C PHE A 57 10.81 -6.22 2.73
N GLY A 58 9.56 -5.84 3.03
CA GLY A 58 9.13 -4.45 3.07
C GLY A 58 9.80 -3.63 4.17
N TRP A 59 10.24 -4.27 5.27
CA TRP A 59 11.02 -3.58 6.30
C TRP A 59 12.32 -2.99 5.77
N ILE A 60 12.98 -3.65 4.80
CA ILE A 60 14.22 -3.15 4.18
C ILE A 60 13.96 -1.83 3.43
N THR A 61 12.85 -1.75 2.70
CA THR A 61 12.51 -0.52 1.96
C THR A 61 12.11 0.60 2.92
N VAL A 62 11.36 0.29 3.98
CA VAL A 62 10.96 1.26 5.00
C VAL A 62 12.14 1.81 5.77
N THR A 63 13.07 0.96 6.20
CA THR A 63 14.30 1.41 6.89
C THR A 63 15.15 2.31 5.99
N GLY A 64 15.28 1.99 4.70
CA GLY A 64 15.94 2.85 3.72
C GLY A 64 15.28 4.24 3.60
N MET A 65 13.94 4.32 3.65
CA MET A 65 13.19 5.58 3.64
C MET A 65 13.37 6.42 4.91
N LEU A 66 13.77 5.81 6.03
CA LEU A 66 13.95 6.47 7.33
C LEU A 66 15.40 6.90 7.60
N LEU A 67 16.32 6.69 6.66
CA LEU A 67 17.71 7.12 6.81
C LEU A 67 17.79 8.65 7.00
N PRO A 68 18.59 9.13 7.97
CA PRO A 68 18.73 10.56 8.23
C PRO A 68 19.45 11.27 7.07
N ASN A 69 19.09 12.53 6.83
CA ASN A 69 19.67 13.38 5.78
C ASN A 69 19.75 12.73 4.39
N PRO A 70 18.65 12.15 3.87
CA PRO A 70 18.70 11.44 2.61
C PRO A 70 18.95 12.40 1.45
N SER A 71 19.73 11.96 0.47
CA SER A 71 19.86 12.65 -0.80
C SER A 71 18.57 12.50 -1.61
N TRP A 72 18.31 13.42 -2.54
CA TRP A 72 17.15 13.36 -3.43
C TRP A 72 17.08 12.04 -4.20
N LEU A 73 18.23 11.56 -4.68
CA LEU A 73 18.33 10.29 -5.38
C LEU A 73 18.01 9.10 -4.46
N SER A 74 18.47 9.15 -3.20
CA SER A 74 18.17 8.12 -2.21
C SER A 74 16.67 8.06 -1.91
N ILE A 75 16.00 9.22 -1.76
CA ILE A 75 14.54 9.28 -1.55
C ILE A 75 13.82 8.61 -2.72
N LEU A 76 14.15 9.00 -3.95
CA LEU A 76 13.52 8.43 -5.15
C LEU A 76 13.76 6.93 -5.27
N PHE A 77 15.00 6.49 -5.03
CA PHE A 77 15.36 5.07 -5.08
C PHE A 77 14.54 4.25 -4.08
N TRP A 78 14.47 4.70 -2.82
CA TRP A 78 13.74 3.96 -1.78
C TRP A 78 12.21 3.99 -2.00
N GLN A 79 11.66 5.10 -2.49
CA GLN A 79 10.23 5.18 -2.85
C GLN A 79 9.89 4.27 -4.04
N TRP A 80 10.74 4.28 -5.07
CA TRP A 80 10.60 3.39 -6.22
C TRP A 80 10.69 1.92 -5.80
N LEU A 81 11.68 1.55 -4.98
CA LEU A 81 11.87 0.18 -4.51
C LEU A 81 10.68 -0.29 -3.66
N ASN A 82 10.18 0.57 -2.77
CA ASN A 82 9.01 0.28 -1.95
C ASN A 82 7.75 0.03 -2.80
N GLN A 83 7.49 0.90 -3.78
CA GLN A 83 6.31 0.74 -4.65
C GLN A 83 6.45 -0.43 -5.63
N THR A 84 7.67 -0.74 -6.07
CA THR A 84 7.97 -1.94 -6.86
C THR A 84 7.68 -3.19 -6.05
N HIS A 85 8.12 -3.25 -4.79
CA HIS A 85 7.83 -4.36 -3.90
C HIS A 85 6.33 -4.56 -3.67
N ASN A 86 5.62 -3.47 -3.33
CA ASN A 86 4.15 -3.49 -3.17
C ASN A 86 3.43 -3.96 -4.44
N ALA A 87 3.85 -3.49 -5.61
CA ALA A 87 3.27 -3.90 -6.88
C ALA A 87 3.50 -5.38 -7.20
N LEU A 88 4.70 -5.90 -6.93
CA LEU A 88 5.05 -7.30 -7.17
C LEU A 88 4.34 -8.25 -6.20
N VAL A 89 4.19 -7.87 -4.93
CA VAL A 89 3.38 -8.61 -3.95
C VAL A 89 1.92 -8.64 -4.41
N ASN A 90 1.35 -7.49 -4.77
CA ASN A 90 -0.04 -7.43 -5.24
C ASN A 90 -0.25 -8.23 -6.53
N TYR A 91 0.67 -8.17 -7.48
CA TYR A 91 0.60 -8.94 -8.72
C TYR A 91 0.73 -10.44 -8.47
N SER A 92 1.61 -10.84 -7.55
CA SER A 92 1.87 -12.25 -7.23
C SER A 92 0.77 -12.91 -6.39
N ASN A 93 -0.08 -12.12 -5.72
CA ASN A 93 -1.20 -12.60 -4.91
C ASN A 93 -2.56 -12.12 -5.46
N ARG A 94 -2.59 -11.67 -6.72
CA ARG A 94 -3.82 -11.19 -7.36
C ARG A 94 -4.80 -12.35 -7.55
N ASN A 95 -6.09 -12.04 -7.59
CA ASN A 95 -7.06 -13.04 -8.02
C ASN A 95 -6.87 -13.32 -9.52
N ALA A 96 -6.50 -14.54 -9.89
CA ALA A 96 -6.22 -14.87 -11.28
C ALA A 96 -7.50 -15.14 -12.10
N THR A 97 -8.67 -15.21 -11.45
CA THR A 97 -9.95 -15.41 -12.14
C THR A 97 -10.54 -14.14 -12.73
N GLN A 98 -9.94 -12.96 -12.47
CA GLN A 98 -10.35 -11.70 -13.07
C GLN A 98 -9.26 -11.19 -14.02
N ASP A 99 -9.56 -11.20 -15.32
CA ASP A 99 -8.68 -10.64 -16.35
C ASP A 99 -8.60 -9.12 -16.21
N GLN A 100 -7.58 -8.68 -15.48
CA GLN A 100 -7.19 -7.28 -15.39
C GLN A 100 -6.12 -6.99 -16.45
N SER A 101 -6.35 -5.98 -17.29
CA SER A 101 -5.43 -5.62 -18.37
C SER A 101 -4.06 -5.19 -17.82
N SER A 102 -2.98 -5.65 -18.46
CA SER A 102 -1.60 -5.31 -18.07
C SER A 102 -1.34 -3.80 -18.06
N SER A 103 -2.00 -3.05 -18.95
CA SER A 103 -1.96 -1.59 -18.98
C SER A 103 -2.50 -0.96 -17.69
N ARG A 104 -3.56 -1.54 -17.09
CA ARG A 104 -4.11 -1.04 -15.82
C ARG A 104 -3.13 -1.20 -14.67
N TYR A 105 -2.43 -2.33 -14.60
CA TYR A 105 -1.38 -2.55 -13.60
C TYR A 105 -0.21 -1.59 -13.78
N LEU A 106 0.26 -1.41 -15.01
CA LEU A 106 1.35 -0.48 -15.30
C LEU A 106 0.98 0.96 -14.94
N ASN A 107 -0.22 1.40 -15.32
CA ASN A 107 -0.72 2.74 -14.99
C ASN A 107 -0.84 2.94 -13.48
N ALA A 108 -1.38 1.95 -12.76
CA ALA A 108 -1.49 2.00 -11.30
C ALA A 108 -0.10 2.06 -10.64
N TYR A 109 0.86 1.28 -11.14
CA TYR A 109 2.24 1.28 -10.65
C TYR A 109 2.94 2.62 -10.91
N CYS A 110 2.90 3.15 -12.14
CA CYS A 110 3.51 4.43 -12.49
C CYS A 110 2.92 5.58 -11.66
N ALA A 111 1.60 5.57 -11.45
CA ALA A 111 0.95 6.57 -10.62
C ALA A 111 1.31 6.43 -9.13
N ALA A 112 1.46 5.20 -8.61
CA ALA A 112 1.91 4.96 -7.24
C ALA A 112 3.36 5.41 -7.00
N VAL A 113 4.28 5.11 -7.93
CA VAL A 113 5.68 5.56 -7.85
C VAL A 113 5.79 7.07 -7.93
N SER A 114 5.11 7.69 -8.90
CA SER A 114 5.17 9.14 -9.13
C SER A 114 4.61 9.91 -7.94
N SER A 115 3.45 9.51 -7.44
CA SER A 115 2.84 10.16 -6.28
C SER A 115 3.67 10.01 -5.02
N ALA A 116 4.16 8.80 -4.70
CA ALA A 116 5.00 8.59 -3.52
C ALA A 116 6.30 9.40 -3.58
N SER A 117 6.92 9.47 -4.76
CA SER A 117 8.12 10.26 -5.01
C SER A 117 7.89 11.77 -4.79
N ILE A 118 6.83 12.32 -5.39
CA ILE A 118 6.47 13.75 -5.25
C ILE A 118 6.26 14.11 -3.78
N VAL A 119 5.56 13.24 -3.04
CA VAL A 119 5.23 13.46 -1.64
C VAL A 119 6.48 13.41 -0.76
N ALA A 120 7.33 12.40 -0.93
CA ALA A 120 8.54 12.24 -0.14
C ALA A 120 9.55 13.39 -0.39
N MET A 121 9.70 13.80 -1.65
CA MET A 121 10.51 14.94 -2.05
C MET A 121 9.96 16.26 -1.50
N GLY A 122 8.65 16.47 -1.63
CA GLY A 122 7.97 17.67 -1.11
C GLY A 122 8.12 17.79 0.41
N LEU A 123 7.92 16.69 1.15
CA LEU A 123 8.11 16.68 2.60
C LEU A 123 9.57 16.96 2.99
N THR A 124 10.54 16.37 2.29
CA THR A 124 11.96 16.61 2.56
C THR A 124 12.35 18.06 2.33
N LEU A 125 11.85 18.68 1.25
CA LEU A 125 12.06 20.11 0.98
C LEU A 125 11.51 21.00 2.07
N LEU A 126 10.29 20.71 2.51
CA LEU A 126 9.62 21.45 3.58
C LEU A 126 10.44 21.35 4.87
N ILE A 127 10.89 20.14 5.23
CA ILE A 127 11.72 19.92 6.41
C ILE A 127 13.03 20.73 6.31
N LYS A 128 13.79 20.64 5.20
CA LYS A 128 15.04 21.39 5.02
C LYS A 128 14.85 22.90 5.13
N ARG A 129 13.78 23.45 4.59
CA ARG A 129 13.45 24.89 4.73
C ARG A 129 13.18 25.28 6.19
N THR A 130 12.67 24.36 7.00
CA THR A 130 12.36 24.62 8.40
C THR A 130 13.57 24.53 9.33
N GLU A 131 14.69 23.97 8.88
CA GLU A 131 15.94 23.90 9.65
C GLU A 131 16.63 25.25 9.80
N GLN A 132 16.34 26.20 8.91
CA GLN A 132 16.87 27.56 8.96
C GLN A 132 16.13 28.46 9.97
N LEU A 133 15.11 27.92 10.66
CA LEU A 133 14.27 28.66 11.58
C LEU A 133 14.73 28.47 13.04
N ASN A 134 14.39 29.45 13.88
CA ASN A 134 14.65 29.41 15.33
C ASN A 134 14.16 28.06 15.94
N PRO A 135 14.86 27.45 16.92
CA PRO A 135 14.59 26.08 17.37
C PRO A 135 13.17 25.85 17.87
N ILE A 136 12.55 26.85 18.49
CA ILE A 136 11.14 26.81 18.93
C ILE A 136 10.19 26.79 17.72
N LYS A 137 10.44 27.62 16.70
CA LYS A 137 9.66 27.62 15.45
C LYS A 137 9.88 26.33 14.66
N ARG A 138 11.11 25.80 14.63
CA ARG A 138 11.45 24.51 14.00
C ARG A 138 10.64 23.37 14.63
N LEU A 139 10.61 23.27 15.96
CA LEU A 139 9.83 22.24 16.67
C LEU A 139 8.33 22.33 16.38
N ILE A 140 7.77 23.54 16.44
CA ILE A 140 6.34 23.75 16.13
C ILE A 140 6.07 23.34 14.68
N ILE A 141 6.87 23.82 13.74
CA ILE A 141 6.64 23.57 12.31
C ILE A 141 6.86 22.10 11.96
N GLN A 142 7.90 21.43 12.45
CA GLN A 142 8.12 20.00 12.22
C GLN A 142 6.98 19.13 12.79
N ARG A 143 6.30 19.59 13.84
CA ARG A 143 5.17 18.89 14.45
C ARG A 143 3.85 19.08 13.69
N PHE A 144 3.64 20.25 13.07
CA PHE A 144 2.41 20.57 12.36
C PHE A 144 2.50 20.45 10.83
N VAL A 145 3.68 20.53 10.21
CA VAL A 145 3.91 20.33 8.76
C VAL A 145 3.46 18.98 8.22
N PRO A 146 3.58 17.86 8.96
CA PRO A 146 3.10 16.57 8.48
C PRO A 146 1.62 16.61 8.06
N LEU A 147 0.77 17.38 8.73
CA LEU A 147 -0.67 17.48 8.41
C LEU A 147 -0.96 18.06 7.02
N PRO A 148 -0.60 19.33 6.71
CA PRO A 148 -0.84 19.90 5.40
C PRO A 148 -0.04 19.17 4.32
N ALA A 149 1.18 18.70 4.62
CA ALA A 149 1.97 17.94 3.65
C ALA A 149 1.28 16.63 3.26
N THR A 150 0.84 15.82 4.23
CA THR A 150 0.15 14.53 3.98
C THR A 150 -1.24 14.72 3.36
N SER A 151 -1.93 15.80 3.72
CA SER A 151 -3.24 16.15 3.15
C SER A 151 -3.14 16.56 1.67
N LEU A 152 -2.17 17.43 1.34
CA LEU A 152 -1.88 17.84 -0.05
C LEU A 152 -1.37 16.66 -0.89
N ALA A 153 -0.46 15.88 -0.32
CA ALA A 153 0.05 14.65 -0.91
C ALA A 153 -1.06 13.66 -1.31
N SER A 154 -1.95 13.37 -0.37
CA SER A 154 -3.08 12.46 -0.61
C SER A 154 -4.05 13.03 -1.64
N SER A 155 -4.27 14.35 -1.62
CA SER A 155 -5.12 15.04 -2.60
C SER A 155 -4.55 14.94 -4.02
N LEU A 156 -3.25 15.22 -4.19
CA LEU A 156 -2.56 15.11 -5.48
C LEU A 156 -2.54 13.67 -5.98
N ASN A 157 -2.31 12.68 -5.11
CA ASN A 157 -2.37 11.27 -5.48
C ASN A 157 -3.75 10.89 -6.06
N VAL A 158 -4.85 11.30 -5.43
CA VAL A 158 -6.21 11.03 -5.94
C VAL A 158 -6.43 11.68 -7.31
N LEU A 159 -6.02 12.94 -7.47
CA LEU A 159 -6.17 13.67 -8.72
C LEU A 159 -5.39 13.00 -9.87
N CYS A 160 -4.16 12.54 -9.61
CA CYS A 160 -3.37 11.81 -10.59
C CYS A 160 -3.98 10.43 -10.91
N MET A 161 -4.35 9.66 -9.90
CA MET A 161 -4.91 8.31 -10.08
C MET A 161 -6.25 8.32 -10.82
N ARG A 162 -7.09 9.33 -10.58
CA ARG A 162 -8.44 9.46 -11.16
C ARG A 162 -8.50 10.48 -12.30
N TRP A 163 -7.35 10.87 -12.85
CA TRP A 163 -7.29 11.80 -13.98
C TRP A 163 -8.07 11.28 -15.19
N ASN A 164 -7.98 9.96 -15.44
CA ASN A 164 -8.70 9.32 -16.54
C ASN A 164 -10.23 9.39 -16.36
N GLU A 165 -10.73 9.30 -15.13
CA GLU A 165 -12.16 9.47 -14.83
C GLU A 165 -12.61 10.91 -15.07
N LEU A 166 -11.76 11.90 -14.77
CA LEU A 166 -12.05 13.31 -15.07
C LEU A 166 -12.15 13.58 -16.58
N GLN A 167 -11.33 12.89 -17.38
CA GLN A 167 -11.33 13.05 -18.84
C GLN A 167 -12.44 12.25 -19.54
N ASN A 168 -12.63 10.99 -19.17
CA ASN A 168 -13.52 10.06 -19.86
C ASN A 168 -14.90 9.92 -19.21
N GLY A 169 -15.03 10.25 -17.93
CA GLY A 169 -16.24 10.06 -17.14
C GLY A 169 -16.28 8.71 -16.41
N ILE A 170 -17.32 8.53 -15.59
CA ILE A 170 -17.58 7.28 -14.85
C ILE A 170 -18.95 6.72 -15.22
N ASN A 171 -19.12 5.40 -15.07
CA ASN A 171 -20.41 4.73 -15.26
C ASN A 171 -21.41 5.20 -14.20
N VAL A 172 -22.62 5.52 -14.64
CA VAL A 172 -23.77 5.86 -13.80
C VAL A 172 -24.72 4.68 -13.81
N TYR A 173 -25.19 4.30 -12.62
CA TYR A 173 -26.00 3.11 -12.41
C TYR A 173 -27.43 3.50 -12.03
N ASP A 174 -28.39 2.70 -12.47
CA ASP A 174 -29.78 2.75 -12.00
C ASP A 174 -29.95 2.11 -10.62
N CYS A 175 -31.13 2.25 -10.02
CA CYS A 175 -31.51 1.55 -8.79
C CYS A 175 -31.36 0.02 -8.89
N ASN A 176 -31.46 -0.54 -10.09
CA ASN A 176 -31.28 -1.97 -10.38
C ASN A 176 -29.81 -2.37 -10.68
N GLN A 177 -28.83 -1.50 -10.41
CA GLN A 177 -27.40 -1.68 -10.72
C GLN A 177 -27.06 -1.84 -12.22
N ASN A 178 -27.98 -1.48 -13.12
CA ASN A 178 -27.72 -1.46 -14.55
C ASN A 178 -26.99 -0.17 -14.95
N VAL A 179 -26.02 -0.26 -15.86
CA VAL A 179 -25.28 0.91 -16.36
C VAL A 179 -26.18 1.69 -17.32
N ILE A 180 -26.58 2.92 -16.94
CA ILE A 180 -27.40 3.81 -17.77
C ILE A 180 -26.53 4.59 -18.77
N GLY A 181 -25.27 4.89 -18.40
CA GLY A 181 -24.35 5.62 -19.27
C GLY A 181 -23.09 6.12 -18.55
N ILE A 182 -22.31 6.97 -19.23
CA ILE A 182 -21.05 7.53 -18.72
C ILE A 182 -21.23 9.03 -18.47
N SER A 183 -20.88 9.52 -17.27
CA SER A 183 -21.00 10.93 -16.89
C SER A 183 -19.68 11.52 -16.38
N LYS A 184 -19.25 12.63 -17.01
CA LYS A 184 -18.10 13.43 -16.55
C LYS A 184 -18.44 14.32 -15.35
N ILE A 185 -19.70 14.72 -15.19
CA ILE A 185 -20.15 15.53 -14.05
C ILE A 185 -20.12 14.66 -12.79
N ALA A 186 -20.64 13.43 -12.88
CA ALA A 186 -20.55 12.46 -11.80
C ALA A 186 -19.08 12.15 -11.43
N ALA A 187 -18.21 12.02 -12.44
CA ALA A 187 -16.78 11.80 -12.22
C ALA A 187 -16.14 12.97 -11.46
N LYS A 188 -16.37 14.22 -11.87
CA LYS A 188 -15.85 15.41 -11.17
C LYS A 188 -16.31 15.46 -9.72
N LYS A 189 -17.59 15.17 -9.46
CA LYS A 189 -18.14 15.14 -8.10
C LYS A 189 -17.52 14.02 -7.26
N ALA A 190 -17.45 12.81 -7.80
CA ALA A 190 -16.86 11.65 -7.13
C ALA A 190 -15.37 11.87 -6.80
N VAL A 191 -14.59 12.42 -7.74
CA VAL A 191 -13.18 12.75 -7.54
C VAL A 191 -13.04 13.85 -6.47
N LYS A 192 -13.84 14.92 -6.54
CA LYS A 192 -13.80 16.00 -5.53
C LYS A 192 -14.08 15.47 -4.11
N ASP A 193 -15.14 14.68 -3.95
CA ASP A 193 -15.53 14.13 -2.63
C ASP A 193 -14.46 13.16 -2.10
N THR A 194 -13.83 12.40 -3.00
CA THR A 194 -12.72 11.49 -2.64
C THR A 194 -11.46 12.27 -2.27
N THR A 195 -11.14 13.34 -2.99
CA THR A 195 -10.01 14.22 -2.67
C THR A 195 -10.21 14.87 -1.30
N LEU A 196 -11.42 15.37 -1.00
CA LEU A 196 -11.74 15.96 0.30
C LEU A 196 -11.59 14.93 1.42
N THR A 197 -12.23 13.76 1.30
CA THR A 197 -12.12 12.71 2.34
C THR A 197 -10.66 12.28 2.58
N ARG A 198 -9.85 12.15 1.51
CA ARG A 198 -8.41 11.84 1.60
C ARG A 198 -7.58 12.97 2.20
N ALA A 199 -8.02 14.22 2.06
CA ALA A 199 -7.39 15.38 2.69
C ALA A 199 -7.66 15.41 4.22
N PHE A 200 -8.85 14.99 4.66
CA PHE A 200 -9.26 15.00 6.07
C PHE A 200 -8.83 13.77 6.86
N LEU A 201 -8.75 12.59 6.23
CA LEU A 201 -8.43 11.32 6.89
C LEU A 201 -7.12 11.33 7.72
N PRO A 202 -6.03 11.99 7.28
CA PRO A 202 -4.79 12.07 8.05
C PRO A 202 -4.87 12.94 9.31
N ILE A 203 -5.89 13.82 9.43
CA ILE A 203 -5.96 14.81 10.52
C ILE A 203 -5.98 14.16 11.91
N PRO A 204 -6.94 13.26 12.25
CA PRO A 204 -6.93 12.64 13.56
C PRO A 204 -5.65 11.83 13.80
N LEU A 205 -5.21 11.06 12.80
CA LEU A 205 -4.02 10.20 12.91
C LEU A 205 -2.74 11.00 13.20
N LEU A 206 -2.57 12.17 12.59
CA LEU A 206 -1.36 12.98 12.73
C LEU A 206 -1.47 14.05 13.82
N MET A 207 -2.68 14.42 14.28
CA MET A 207 -2.85 15.33 15.42
C MET A 207 -2.81 14.63 16.78
N ILE A 208 -3.35 13.41 16.87
CA ILE A 208 -3.44 12.70 18.15
C ILE A 208 -2.05 12.45 18.77
N PRO A 209 -1.04 11.88 18.07
CA PRO A 209 0.25 11.60 18.69
C PRO A 209 0.97 12.85 19.19
N PRO A 210 1.07 13.96 18.42
CA PRO A 210 1.53 15.24 18.94
C PRO A 210 0.76 15.69 20.18
N CYS A 211 -0.56 15.56 20.24
CA CYS A 211 -1.31 16.03 21.41
C CYS A 211 -1.08 15.17 22.66
N ILE A 212 -0.92 13.85 22.51
CA ILE A 212 -0.81 12.91 23.63
C ILE A 212 0.64 12.72 24.10
N MET A 213 1.63 12.70 23.20
CA MET A 213 3.03 12.40 23.53
C MET A 213 3.61 13.27 24.66
N PRO A 214 3.40 14.60 24.73
CA PRO A 214 3.91 15.40 25.83
C PRO A 214 3.33 15.03 27.20
N PHE A 215 2.08 14.54 27.23
CA PHE A 215 1.46 14.08 28.47
C PHE A 215 2.06 12.72 28.88
N LEU A 216 2.27 11.82 27.93
CA LEU A 216 2.92 10.53 28.18
C LEU A 216 4.38 10.69 28.62
N GLU A 217 5.14 11.56 27.94
CA GLU A 217 6.53 11.84 28.30
C GLU A 217 6.65 12.40 29.73
N ARG A 218 5.75 13.30 30.13
CA ARG A 218 5.69 13.79 31.52
C ARG A 218 5.27 12.74 32.54
N LEU A 219 4.49 11.74 32.14
CA LEU A 219 3.99 10.70 33.05
C LEU A 219 4.98 9.54 33.25
N PHE A 220 5.76 9.22 32.21
CA PHE A 220 6.70 8.09 32.22
C PHE A 220 8.17 8.50 32.47
N TYR A 221 8.55 9.74 32.18
CA TYR A 221 9.94 10.23 32.29
C TYR A 221 10.10 11.50 33.13
N GLY A 222 9.01 12.03 33.70
CA GLY A 222 9.02 13.15 34.66
C GLY A 222 8.85 12.64 36.09
#